data_AF-A0A2V8VN23-F1
#
_entry.id   AF-A0A2V8VN23-F1
#
_cell.length_a   1.000
_cell.length_b   1.000
_cell.length_c   1.000
_cell.angle_alpha   90.00
_cell.angle_beta   90.00
_cell.angle_gamma   90.00
#
_symmetry.space_group_name_H-M   'P 1'
#
loop_
_entity.id
_entity.type
_entity.pdbx_description
1 polymer ?
#
loop_
_entity_poly.entity_id
_entity_poly.type
_entity_poly.pdbx_seq_one_letter_code
_entity_poly.pdbx_strand_id
1 'polypeptide(L)'
;PKKFALIRAKDTLQAYQELAANYRKSLTLNVVAITGSNGKTSTKDFTAAVLTRRFRVTKTEGNFNNHVGLPRTILEATSGNEVAVWEIGMNHPGEIAVLAKLAAPDVAIITNIGVAHIEFMGSR
;
A
#
# COMPACT_ATOMS: atom_id res chain seq x y z
N PRO A 1 5.49 22.17 -23.33
CA PRO A 1 4.24 22.62 -24.00
C PRO A 1 3.60 23.78 -23.23
N LYS A 2 3.07 24.81 -23.92
CA LYS A 2 2.68 26.09 -23.30
C LYS A 2 1.35 26.08 -22.52
N LYS A 3 0.66 24.94 -22.38
CA LYS A 3 -0.73 24.86 -21.86
C LYS A 3 -0.92 24.02 -20.58
N PHE A 4 0.12 23.42 -20.01
CA PHE A 4 0.01 22.69 -18.74
C PHE A 4 1.32 22.75 -17.95
N ALA A 5 1.21 22.64 -16.62
CA ALA A 5 2.35 22.58 -15.73
C ALA A 5 3.07 21.23 -15.87
N LEU A 6 4.40 21.26 -15.92
CA LEU A 6 5.26 20.08 -16.02
C LEU A 6 6.17 20.02 -14.80
N ILE A 7 6.15 18.88 -14.11
CA ILE A 7 7.13 18.54 -13.08
C ILE A 7 8.13 17.58 -13.71
N ARG A 8 9.38 18.01 -13.85
CA ARG A 8 10.44 17.18 -14.43
C ARG A 8 11.06 16.30 -13.35
N ALA A 9 11.12 15.00 -13.62
CA ALA A 9 11.79 14.01 -12.77
C ALA A 9 12.86 13.27 -13.59
N LYS A 10 13.92 12.79 -12.91
CA LYS A 10 14.91 11.89 -13.52
C LYS A 10 14.32 10.49 -13.73
N ASP A 11 13.57 10.02 -12.75
CA ASP A 11 12.77 8.80 -12.78
C ASP A 11 11.35 9.16 -12.33
N THR A 12 10.36 8.93 -13.20
CA THR A 12 8.97 9.32 -12.92
C THR A 12 8.30 8.40 -11.91
N LEU A 13 8.69 7.12 -11.84
CA LEU A 13 8.15 6.18 -10.86
C LEU A 13 8.67 6.51 -9.46
N GLN A 14 9.98 6.78 -9.34
CA GLN A 14 10.57 7.19 -8.07
C GLN A 14 9.96 8.51 -7.58
N ALA A 15 9.85 9.52 -8.45
CA ALA A 15 9.25 10.80 -8.07
C ALA A 15 7.78 10.64 -7.65
N TYR A 16 7.03 9.75 -8.31
CA TYR A 16 5.66 9.43 -7.96
C TYR A 16 5.53 8.76 -6.59
N GLN A 17 6.43 7.81 -6.29
CA GLN A 17 6.52 7.15 -5.00
C GLN A 17 6.92 8.12 -3.88
N GLU A 18 7.87 9.01 -4.13
CA GLU A 18 8.29 10.05 -3.18
C GLU A 18 7.15 11.04 -2.89
N LEU A 19 6.40 11.42 -3.92
CA LEU A 19 5.19 12.24 -3.76
C LEU A 19 4.18 11.56 -2.85
N ALA A 20 3.87 10.29 -3.11
CA ALA A 20 2.94 9.52 -2.28
C ALA A 20 3.44 9.37 -0.83
N ALA A 21 4.72 9.05 -0.63
CA ALA A 21 5.30 8.92 0.70
C ALA A 21 5.28 10.23 1.50
N ASN A 22 5.54 11.37 0.84
CA ASN A 22 5.44 12.68 1.48
C ASN A 22 3.99 13.04 1.80
N TYR A 23 3.05 12.72 0.91
CA TYR A 23 1.63 12.89 1.17
C TYR A 23 1.17 12.05 2.36
N ARG A 24 1.55 10.76 2.42
CA ARG A 24 1.31 9.85 3.56
C ARG A 24 1.75 10.46 4.88
N LYS A 25 2.94 11.05 4.94
CA LYS A 25 3.50 11.69 6.15
C LYS A 25 2.73 12.93 6.59
N SER A 26 2.08 13.62 5.64
CA SER A 26 1.25 14.80 5.95
C SER A 26 -0.12 14.44 6.53
N LEU A 27 -0.56 13.18 6.40
CA LEU A 27 -1.84 12.71 6.90
C LEU A 27 -1.72 12.18 8.33
N THR A 28 -2.64 12.61 9.20
CA THR A 28 -2.88 11.97 10.51
C THR A 28 -3.75 10.74 10.31
N LEU A 29 -3.16 9.67 9.80
CA LEU A 29 -3.85 8.46 9.36
C LEU A 29 -3.19 7.24 9.99
N ASN A 30 -3.96 6.41 10.69
CA ASN A 30 -3.48 5.11 11.18
C ASN A 30 -3.52 4.11 10.03
N VAL A 31 -2.44 3.39 9.77
CA VAL A 31 -2.34 2.44 8.65
C VAL A 31 -2.21 1.03 9.15
N VAL A 32 -3.13 0.18 8.71
CA VAL A 32 -3.05 -1.27 8.80
C VAL A 32 -2.58 -1.81 7.45
N ALA A 33 -1.35 -2.31 7.39
CA ALA A 33 -0.81 -2.99 6.21
C ALA A 33 -1.08 -4.49 6.28
N ILE A 34 -1.54 -5.09 5.18
CA ILE A 34 -1.86 -6.51 5.11
C ILE A 34 -1.07 -7.15 3.98
N THR A 35 -0.32 -8.19 4.30
CA THR A 35 0.47 -8.96 3.33
C THR A 35 0.44 -10.45 3.62
N GLY A 36 1.06 -11.25 2.75
CA GLY A 36 1.08 -12.71 2.81
C GLY A 36 0.81 -13.34 1.45
N SER A 37 1.10 -14.62 1.29
CA SER A 37 0.92 -15.36 0.05
C SER A 37 -0.56 -15.47 -0.32
N ASN A 38 -1.42 -15.81 0.66
CA ASN A 38 -2.85 -16.01 0.48
C ASN A 38 -3.68 -15.26 1.54
N GLY A 39 -4.94 -14.93 1.22
CA GLY A 39 -5.89 -14.36 2.19
C GLY A 39 -5.77 -12.85 2.43
N LYS A 40 -4.89 -12.15 1.69
CA LYS A 40 -4.70 -10.69 1.80
C LYS A 40 -6.01 -9.92 1.60
N THR A 41 -6.67 -10.15 0.47
CA THR A 41 -7.86 -9.38 0.06
C THR A 41 -9.03 -9.59 1.00
N SER A 42 -9.33 -10.84 1.38
CA SER A 42 -10.38 -11.16 2.35
C SER A 42 -10.09 -10.53 3.71
N THR A 43 -8.84 -10.61 4.18
CA THR A 43 -8.43 -10.01 5.46
C THR A 43 -8.55 -8.50 5.42
N LYS A 44 -8.18 -7.86 4.32
CA LYS A 44 -8.34 -6.41 4.09
C LYS A 44 -9.80 -6.00 4.11
N ASP A 45 -10.66 -6.71 3.38
CA ASP A 45 -12.09 -6.39 3.33
C ASP A 45 -12.78 -6.59 4.68
N PHE A 46 -12.48 -7.67 5.41
CA PHE A 46 -13.01 -7.87 6.76
C PHE A 46 -12.50 -6.84 7.75
N THR A 47 -11.20 -6.52 7.73
CA THR A 47 -10.61 -5.50 8.59
C THR A 47 -11.26 -4.14 8.36
N ALA A 48 -11.42 -3.74 7.09
CA ALA A 48 -12.10 -2.49 6.74
C ALA A 48 -13.58 -2.49 7.16
N ALA A 49 -14.30 -3.61 6.97
CA ALA A 49 -15.72 -3.72 7.36
C ALA A 49 -15.95 -3.62 8.87
N VAL A 50 -15.00 -4.09 9.69
CA VAL A 50 -15.06 -3.93 11.15
C VAL A 50 -14.73 -2.50 11.54
N LEU A 51 -13.64 -1.93 11.01
CA LEU A 51 -13.18 -0.59 11.38
C LEU A 51 -14.14 0.52 10.95
N THR A 52 -14.84 0.36 9.83
CA THR A 52 -15.82 1.35 9.33
C THR A 52 -17.01 1.53 10.27
N ARG A 53 -17.23 0.60 11.23
CA ARG A 53 -18.22 0.75 12.29
C ARG A 53 -17.95 1.94 13.20
N ARG A 54 -16.70 2.41 13.29
CA ARG A 54 -16.28 3.46 14.22
C ARG A 54 -15.46 4.58 13.58
N PHE A 55 -14.76 4.31 12.50
CA PHE A 55 -13.81 5.23 11.87
C PHE A 55 -14.15 5.47 10.40
N ARG A 56 -13.71 6.62 9.86
CA ARG A 56 -13.72 6.85 8.41
C ARG A 56 -12.54 6.12 7.76
N VAL A 57 -12.83 4.97 7.18
CA VAL A 57 -11.82 4.06 6.60
C VAL A 57 -11.61 4.31 5.11
N THR A 58 -10.35 4.29 4.67
CA THR A 58 -9.98 4.06 3.25
C THR A 58 -9.29 2.70 3.14
N LYS A 59 -9.38 2.02 1.99
CA LYS A 59 -8.73 0.72 1.78
C LYS A 59 -8.20 0.58 0.36
N THR A 60 -7.32 -0.38 0.13
CA THR A 60 -6.91 -0.73 -1.23
C THR A 60 -8.10 -1.25 -2.04
N GLU A 61 -8.36 -0.62 -3.17
CA GLU A 61 -9.35 -1.06 -4.16
C GLU A 61 -8.69 -1.88 -5.27
N GLY A 62 -9.43 -2.85 -5.80
CA GLY A 62 -8.92 -3.74 -6.86
C GLY A 62 -7.60 -4.41 -6.50
N ASN A 63 -6.63 -4.35 -7.42
CA ASN A 63 -5.29 -4.94 -7.29
C ASN A 63 -4.18 -3.87 -7.11
N PHE A 64 -4.51 -2.71 -6.55
CA PHE A 64 -3.56 -1.60 -6.37
C PHE A 64 -2.62 -1.80 -5.15
N ASN A 65 -1.91 -2.92 -5.12
CA ASN A 65 -1.11 -3.38 -3.98
C ASN A 65 0.40 -3.47 -4.27
N ASN A 66 0.86 -2.96 -5.43
CA ASN A 66 2.25 -3.03 -5.91
C ASN A 66 2.94 -1.65 -5.96
N HIS A 67 4.12 -1.56 -6.58
CA HIS A 67 4.96 -0.34 -6.67
C HIS A 67 4.31 0.86 -7.34
N VAL A 68 3.24 0.66 -8.11
CA VAL A 68 2.47 1.72 -8.78
C VAL A 68 1.10 1.89 -8.11
N GLY A 69 0.46 0.77 -7.78
CA GLY A 69 -0.87 0.75 -7.16
C GLY A 69 -0.88 1.35 -5.76
N LEU A 70 0.06 0.97 -4.90
CA LEU A 70 0.08 1.47 -3.53
C LEU A 70 0.28 2.99 -3.45
N PRO A 71 1.21 3.63 -4.19
CA PRO A 71 1.28 5.09 -4.27
C PRO A 71 -0.04 5.75 -4.68
N ARG A 72 -0.78 5.14 -5.62
CA ARG A 72 -2.11 5.63 -6.02
C ARG A 72 -3.09 5.57 -4.86
N THR A 73 -3.20 4.42 -4.20
CA THR A 73 -4.09 4.24 -3.03
C THR A 73 -3.75 5.21 -1.90
N ILE A 74 -2.47 5.51 -1.68
CA ILE A 74 -2.03 6.53 -0.71
C ILE A 74 -2.55 7.92 -1.11
N LEU A 75 -2.41 8.30 -2.39
CA LEU A 75 -2.83 9.61 -2.89
C LEU A 75 -4.35 9.79 -2.99
N GLU A 76 -5.10 8.69 -3.00
CA GLU A 76 -6.57 8.69 -2.93
C GLU A 76 -7.08 8.87 -1.49
N ALA A 77 -6.24 8.66 -0.47
CA ALA A 77 -6.59 8.96 0.91
C ALA A 77 -6.80 10.47 1.11
N THR A 78 -7.65 10.84 2.05
CA THR A 78 -7.97 12.24 2.37
C THR A 78 -7.66 12.53 3.83
N SER A 79 -7.52 13.81 4.18
CA SER A 79 -7.39 14.24 5.60
C SER A 79 -8.62 13.90 6.45
N GLY A 80 -9.75 13.56 5.82
CA GLY A 80 -10.92 13.05 6.53
C GLY A 80 -10.78 11.60 6.97
N ASN A 81 -9.94 10.78 6.32
CA ASN A 81 -9.76 9.39 6.70
C ASN A 81 -9.00 9.27 8.03
N GLU A 82 -9.50 8.41 8.91
CA GLU A 82 -8.91 8.17 10.23
C GLU A 82 -8.07 6.89 10.24
N VAL A 83 -8.46 5.89 9.43
CA VAL A 83 -7.75 4.63 9.28
C VAL A 83 -7.65 4.22 7.81
N ALA A 84 -6.50 3.69 7.42
CA ALA A 84 -6.25 3.09 6.13
C ALA A 84 -5.99 1.59 6.28
N VAL A 85 -6.63 0.78 5.44
CA VAL A 85 -6.41 -0.67 5.38
C VAL A 85 -5.81 -1.01 4.01
N TRP A 86 -4.49 -1.08 3.94
CA TRP A 86 -3.78 -1.23 2.68
C TRP A 86 -3.23 -2.63 2.50
N GLU A 87 -3.52 -3.18 1.33
CA GLU A 87 -2.94 -4.45 0.90
C GLU A 87 -1.57 -4.19 0.26
N ILE A 88 -0.57 -4.97 0.67
CA ILE A 88 0.78 -4.97 0.12
C ILE A 88 1.04 -6.34 -0.52
N GLY A 89 1.17 -6.35 -1.83
CA GLY A 89 1.55 -7.52 -2.63
C GLY A 89 3.03 -7.47 -3.03
N MET A 90 3.65 -8.63 -3.19
CA MET A 90 4.93 -8.77 -3.89
C MET A 90 4.78 -9.73 -5.06
N ASN A 91 5.48 -9.44 -6.14
CA ASN A 91 5.76 -10.37 -7.23
C ASN A 91 7.16 -10.99 -7.05
N HIS A 92 8.11 -10.21 -6.52
CA HIS A 92 9.50 -10.63 -6.32
C HIS A 92 9.98 -10.42 -4.87
N PRO A 93 10.97 -11.21 -4.40
CA PRO A 93 11.62 -10.97 -3.11
C PRO A 93 12.17 -9.54 -2.99
N GLY A 94 12.03 -8.94 -1.80
CA GLY A 94 12.52 -7.60 -1.49
C GLY A 94 11.52 -6.46 -1.75
N GLU A 95 10.43 -6.72 -2.49
CA GLU A 95 9.45 -5.68 -2.82
C GLU A 95 8.63 -5.21 -1.61
N ILE A 96 8.32 -6.11 -0.67
CA ILE A 96 7.59 -5.74 0.56
C ILE A 96 8.33 -4.66 1.34
N ALA A 97 9.66 -4.71 1.41
CA ALA A 97 10.42 -3.73 2.18
C ALA A 97 10.27 -2.30 1.62
N VAL A 98 10.20 -2.17 0.30
CA VAL A 98 9.98 -0.88 -0.37
C VAL A 98 8.54 -0.40 -0.12
N LEU A 99 7.56 -1.28 -0.32
CA LEU A 99 6.14 -0.95 -0.16
C LEU A 99 5.78 -0.63 1.30
N ALA A 100 6.36 -1.34 2.27
CA ALA A 100 6.17 -1.08 3.69
C ALA A 100 6.74 0.29 4.10
N LYS A 101 7.90 0.70 3.56
CA LYS A 101 8.46 2.05 3.77
C LYS A 101 7.56 3.14 3.22
N LEU A 102 6.92 2.88 2.08
CA LEU A 102 5.94 3.77 1.45
C LEU A 102 4.65 3.91 2.28
N ALA A 103 4.10 2.77 2.71
CA ALA A 103 2.87 2.73 3.51
C ALA A 103 3.05 3.33 4.91
N ALA A 104 4.24 3.16 5.51
CA ALA A 104 4.54 3.51 6.89
C ALA A 104 3.42 3.02 7.85
N PRO A 105 3.25 1.69 7.99
CA PRO A 105 2.15 1.12 8.76
C PRO A 105 2.36 1.27 10.27
N ASP A 106 1.26 1.52 10.97
CA ASP A 106 1.17 1.48 12.43
C ASP A 106 0.93 0.04 12.91
N VAL A 107 0.21 -0.74 12.10
CA VAL A 107 -0.05 -2.17 12.34
C VAL A 107 0.21 -2.93 11.05
N ALA A 108 0.88 -4.08 11.17
CA ALA A 108 1.07 -5.00 10.05
C ALA A 108 0.42 -6.36 10.36
N ILE A 109 -0.31 -6.90 9.40
CA ILE A 109 -0.88 -8.25 9.43
C ILE A 109 -0.20 -9.05 8.33
N ILE A 110 0.45 -10.14 8.71
CA ILE A 110 0.97 -11.15 7.79
C ILE A 110 0.02 -12.34 7.89
N THR A 111 -0.70 -12.63 6.81
CA THR A 111 -1.74 -13.67 6.82
C THR A 111 -1.12 -15.08 6.81
N ASN A 112 -0.90 -15.64 5.63
CA ASN A 112 -0.25 -16.94 5.45
C ASN A 112 1.05 -16.76 4.66
N ILE A 113 2.13 -17.38 5.12
CA ILE A 113 3.38 -17.50 4.37
C ILE A 113 3.35 -18.85 3.67
N GLY A 114 2.88 -18.86 2.42
CA GLY A 114 2.75 -20.05 1.60
C GLY A 114 3.72 -20.07 0.43
N VAL A 115 3.75 -21.20 -0.28
CA VAL A 115 4.65 -21.58 -1.39
C VAL A 115 4.55 -20.67 -2.64
N ALA A 116 3.71 -19.63 -2.65
CA ALA A 116 3.43 -18.79 -3.82
C ALA A 116 4.67 -18.10 -4.45
N HIS A 117 5.82 -18.12 -3.78
CA HIS A 117 7.10 -17.58 -4.27
C HIS A 117 8.31 -18.51 -4.05
N ILE A 118 8.12 -19.81 -3.79
CA ILE A 118 9.25 -20.73 -3.54
C ILE A 118 10.21 -20.84 -4.75
N GLU A 119 9.75 -20.55 -5.97
CA GLU A 119 10.62 -20.45 -7.15
C GLU A 119 11.75 -19.41 -7.00
N PHE A 120 11.58 -18.39 -6.15
CA PHE A 120 12.56 -17.32 -5.95
C PHE A 120 13.17 -17.26 -4.55
N MET A 121 12.71 -18.10 -3.62
CA MET A 121 13.12 -18.04 -2.21
C MET A 121 14.13 -19.11 -1.77
N GLY A 122 14.61 -19.94 -2.71
CA GLY A 122 15.82 -20.75 -2.51
C GLY A 122 15.87 -21.52 -1.19
N SER A 123 15.06 -22.57 -1.04
CA SER A 123 15.46 -23.83 -0.36
C SER A 123 14.28 -24.80 -0.29
N ARG A 124 14.59 -26.08 -0.53
CA ARG A 124 13.90 -27.24 0.04
C ARG A 124 14.58 -27.61 1.34
#